data_AF-A0ABD3NPJ3-F1
#
_entry.id   AF-A0ABD3NPJ3-F1
#
_cell.length_a   1.000
_cell.length_b   1.000
_cell.length_c   1.000
_cell.angle_alpha   90.00
_cell.angle_beta   90.00
_cell.angle_gamma   90.00
#
_symmetry.space_group_name_H-M   'P 1'
#
loop_
_entity.id
_entity.type
_entity.pdbx_description
1 polymer ?
#
loop_
_entity_poly.entity_id
_entity_poly.type
_entity_poly.pdbx_seq_one_letter_code
_entity_poly.pdbx_strand_id
1 'polypeptide(L)'
;MSTLRQKKKDPVPTEDVEALIIQDVDDSAASPSSPKRTSASIIHQNPVAIARMVLRKVGHLLIKDDEDAEDITTAGGIIALLKDIFIGMMIGIVCVSVLVFLDHKNVIHMQSAHNYREMAFAMLSDPETRQSVEESSGLKFMTVEHYQSKTAEIKSFPAQIVKIKENMKKYDADMVVAKKEYEAIKPDYDKLVADPLLGLDKFCGECSWQGKTNCNARLSYVMDKYNKAEIESKLSMMASLPQCVKKE
;
A
#
# COMPACT_ATOMS: atom_id res chain seq x y z
N MET A 1 47.74 -10.09 29.04
CA MET A 1 46.42 -10.73 29.15
C MET A 1 45.37 -9.62 29.22
N SER A 2 44.80 -9.24 28.07
CA SER A 2 43.82 -8.15 27.96
C SER A 2 42.42 -8.73 27.86
N THR A 3 41.57 -8.44 28.84
CA THR A 3 40.16 -8.82 28.86
C THR A 3 39.32 -7.74 28.18
N LEU A 4 38.86 -8.04 26.96
CA LEU A 4 37.90 -7.22 26.23
C LEU A 4 36.51 -7.35 26.88
N ARG A 5 36.03 -6.23 27.42
CA ARG A 5 34.71 -6.07 28.03
C ARG A 5 33.66 -5.97 26.91
N GLN A 6 32.90 -7.04 26.68
CA GLN A 6 31.79 -7.01 25.73
C GLN A 6 30.65 -6.12 26.25
N LYS A 7 30.33 -5.09 25.48
CA LYS A 7 29.23 -4.16 25.74
C LYS A 7 27.91 -4.86 25.36
N LYS A 8 27.07 -5.14 26.36
CA LYS A 8 25.74 -5.72 26.20
C LYS A 8 24.89 -4.71 25.41
N LYS A 9 24.33 -5.16 24.28
CA LYS A 9 23.45 -4.36 23.41
C LYS A 9 22.03 -4.50 23.97
N ASP A 10 21.44 -3.39 24.40
CA ASP A 10 20.07 -3.38 24.93
C ASP A 10 19.06 -3.76 23.83
N PRO A 11 18.00 -4.50 24.17
CA PRO A 11 16.94 -4.81 23.23
C PRO A 11 16.19 -3.54 22.82
N VAL A 12 16.01 -3.38 21.51
CA VAL A 12 15.21 -2.32 20.88
C VAL A 12 13.76 -2.45 21.36
N PRO A 13 13.10 -1.37 21.81
CA PRO A 13 11.69 -1.41 22.13
C PRO A 13 10.90 -1.73 20.87
N THR A 14 10.12 -2.81 20.91
CA THR A 14 9.04 -3.04 19.95
C THR A 14 7.98 -1.98 20.20
N GLU A 15 8.03 -0.89 19.42
CA GLU A 15 6.90 0.04 19.32
C GLU A 15 5.71 -0.68 18.71
N ASP A 16 4.57 -0.55 19.39
CA ASP A 16 3.28 -1.09 19.05
C ASP A 16 2.80 -0.57 17.70
N VAL A 17 2.87 -1.43 16.67
CA VAL A 17 2.24 -1.20 15.37
C VAL A 17 0.79 -1.70 15.43
N GLU A 18 -0.02 -1.07 16.29
CA GLU A 18 -1.48 -1.26 16.32
C GLU A 18 -2.18 0.10 16.37
N ALA A 19 -2.20 0.80 15.24
CA ALA A 19 -3.20 1.86 14.97
C ALA A 19 -3.16 2.27 13.49
N LEU A 20 -3.50 1.37 12.57
CA LEU A 20 -4.05 1.76 11.28
C LEU A 20 -5.51 1.35 11.27
N ILE A 21 -6.31 2.30 11.77
CA ILE A 21 -7.77 2.33 11.69
C ILE A 21 -8.16 2.15 10.23
N ILE A 22 -8.74 0.99 9.93
CA ILE A 22 -9.53 0.79 8.73
C ILE A 22 -10.77 1.66 8.95
N GLN A 23 -10.85 2.78 8.22
CA GLN A 23 -12.11 3.49 8.06
C GLN A 23 -13.04 2.59 7.25
N ASP A 24 -13.96 1.94 7.95
CA ASP A 24 -15.18 1.42 7.38
C ASP A 24 -15.95 2.60 6.78
N VAL A 25 -16.01 2.65 5.45
CA VAL A 25 -16.94 3.50 4.73
C VAL A 25 -18.27 2.76 4.70
N ASP A 26 -19.13 3.15 5.66
CA ASP A 26 -20.56 2.88 5.62
C ASP A 26 -21.18 3.56 4.38
N ASP A 27 -21.65 2.77 3.42
CA ASP A 27 -22.57 3.22 2.38
C ASP A 27 -23.87 2.44 2.49
N SER A 28 -24.88 3.08 3.11
CA SER A 28 -26.27 2.63 3.03
C SER A 28 -27.22 3.81 2.78
N ALA A 29 -27.94 3.67 1.66
CA ALA A 29 -29.19 4.32 1.27
C ALA A 29 -29.17 5.75 0.68
N ALA A 30 -29.12 5.83 -0.65
CA ALA A 30 -30.20 6.45 -1.45
C ALA A 30 -30.09 6.05 -2.93
N SER A 31 -31.12 5.38 -3.46
CA SER A 31 -31.29 5.13 -4.89
C SER A 31 -31.36 6.43 -5.70
N PRO A 32 -30.73 6.44 -6.89
CA PRO A 32 -31.44 6.86 -8.08
C PRO A 32 -31.39 5.81 -9.19
N SER A 33 -32.47 5.82 -9.97
CA SER A 33 -32.81 4.95 -11.09
C SER A 33 -31.66 4.59 -12.05
N SER A 34 -31.63 3.30 -12.40
CA SER A 34 -30.76 2.62 -13.35
C SER A 34 -30.73 3.25 -14.76
N PRO A 35 -29.56 3.35 -15.40
CA PRO A 35 -29.45 3.30 -16.85
C PRO A 35 -29.20 1.85 -17.31
N LYS A 36 -29.93 1.47 -18.38
CA LYS A 36 -29.81 0.17 -19.08
C LYS A 36 -28.36 -0.13 -19.46
N ARG A 37 -27.87 -1.28 -18.98
CA ARG A 37 -26.60 -1.89 -19.37
C ARG A 37 -26.78 -2.56 -20.74
N THR A 38 -26.35 -1.91 -21.81
CA THR A 38 -26.14 -2.57 -23.10
C THR A 38 -24.85 -3.38 -23.02
N SER A 39 -24.98 -4.68 -23.22
CA SER A 39 -23.91 -5.65 -23.30
C SER A 39 -23.02 -5.35 -24.50
N ALA A 40 -21.92 -4.62 -24.30
CA ALA A 40 -20.84 -4.56 -25.28
C ALA A 40 -19.98 -5.82 -25.11
N SER A 41 -20.16 -6.76 -26.03
CA SER A 41 -19.25 -7.87 -26.23
C SER A 41 -17.85 -7.32 -26.48
N ILE A 42 -16.90 -7.74 -25.64
CA ILE A 42 -15.48 -7.54 -25.86
C ILE A 42 -15.11 -8.38 -27.08
N ILE A 43 -15.17 -7.77 -28.26
CA ILE A 43 -14.62 -8.36 -29.48
C ILE A 43 -13.11 -8.28 -29.31
N HIS A 44 -12.46 -9.44 -29.22
CA HIS A 44 -11.02 -9.62 -29.35
C HIS A 44 -10.61 -9.19 -30.77
N GLN A 45 -10.57 -7.88 -31.02
CA GLN A 45 -10.20 -7.34 -32.31
C GLN A 45 -8.68 -7.39 -32.41
N ASN A 46 -8.22 -8.34 -33.21
CA ASN A 46 -6.84 -8.45 -33.62
C ASN A 46 -6.38 -7.05 -34.12
N PRO A 47 -5.37 -6.42 -33.49
CA PRO A 47 -5.03 -5.01 -33.75
C PRO A 47 -4.71 -4.74 -35.23
N VAL A 48 -4.27 -5.78 -35.95
CA VAL A 48 -4.02 -5.76 -37.39
C VAL A 48 -5.30 -5.51 -38.20
N ALA A 49 -6.45 -6.04 -37.77
CA ALA A 49 -7.72 -5.89 -38.47
C ALA A 49 -8.27 -4.45 -38.35
N ILE A 50 -8.13 -3.84 -37.17
CA ILE A 50 -8.51 -2.44 -36.93
C ILE A 50 -7.62 -1.52 -37.78
N ALA A 51 -6.29 -1.74 -37.74
CA ALA A 51 -5.35 -0.94 -38.54
C ALA A 51 -5.66 -1.02 -40.04
N ARG A 52 -6.02 -2.21 -40.55
CA ARG A 52 -6.37 -2.41 -41.97
C ARG A 52 -7.69 -1.71 -42.35
N MET A 53 -8.66 -1.66 -41.43
CA MET A 53 -9.94 -0.98 -41.65
C MET A 53 -9.78 0.54 -41.65
N VAL A 54 -8.95 1.06 -40.74
CA VAL A 54 -8.61 2.49 -40.68
C VAL A 54 -7.83 2.91 -41.93
N LEU A 55 -6.79 2.15 -42.34
CA LEU A 55 -6.04 2.42 -43.56
C LEU A 55 -6.91 2.43 -44.82
N ARG A 56 -7.85 1.49 -44.94
CA ARG A 56 -8.82 1.49 -46.06
C ARG A 56 -9.72 2.71 -46.05
N LYS A 57 -10.20 3.13 -44.88
CA LYS A 57 -11.14 4.24 -44.76
C LYS A 57 -10.45 5.59 -44.99
N VAL A 58 -9.22 5.75 -44.49
CA VAL A 58 -8.38 6.93 -44.74
C VAL A 58 -7.93 6.96 -46.20
N GLY A 59 -7.53 5.84 -46.78
CA GLY A 59 -7.19 5.77 -48.21
C GLY A 59 -8.36 6.09 -49.13
N HIS A 60 -9.57 5.65 -48.79
CA HIS A 60 -10.77 5.97 -49.55
C HIS A 60 -11.17 7.45 -49.41
N LEU A 61 -10.94 8.08 -48.25
CA LEU A 61 -11.17 9.52 -48.08
C LEU A 61 -10.13 10.36 -48.83
N LEU A 62 -8.88 9.90 -48.93
CA LEU A 62 -7.84 10.60 -49.69
C LEU A 62 -8.07 10.56 -51.21
N ILE A 63 -8.69 9.50 -51.73
CA ILE A 63 -8.89 9.30 -53.19
C ILE A 63 -10.20 9.92 -53.69
N LYS A 64 -11.23 10.06 -52.84
CA LYS A 64 -12.58 10.44 -53.29
C LYS A 64 -12.80 11.95 -53.49
N ASP A 65 -11.86 12.81 -53.07
CA ASP A 65 -12.04 14.27 -53.11
C ASP A 65 -11.52 14.93 -54.41
N ASP A 66 -10.96 14.16 -55.35
CA ASP A 66 -10.38 14.72 -56.58
C ASP A 66 -11.38 14.77 -57.75
N GLU A 67 -12.57 14.16 -57.65
CA GLU A 67 -13.55 14.12 -58.75
C GLU A 67 -14.65 15.20 -58.69
N ASP A 68 -14.77 15.96 -57.60
CA ASP A 68 -15.85 16.95 -57.40
C ASP A 68 -15.36 18.42 -57.31
N ALA A 69 -14.08 18.71 -57.57
CA ALA A 69 -13.47 20.04 -57.37
C ALA A 69 -13.18 20.79 -58.69
N GLU A 70 -14.19 20.97 -59.55
CA GLU A 70 -14.05 21.76 -60.80
C GLU A 70 -14.48 23.25 -60.70
N ASP A 71 -14.95 23.75 -59.55
CA ASP A 71 -15.28 25.19 -59.42
C ASP A 71 -14.09 26.00 -58.87
N ILE A 72 -13.24 26.42 -59.79
CA ILE A 72 -12.08 27.28 -59.62
C ILE A 72 -12.53 28.69 -59.20
N THR A 73 -12.57 28.93 -57.89
CA THR A 73 -12.41 30.27 -57.31
C THR A 73 -11.16 30.31 -56.43
N THR A 74 -10.51 31.46 -56.36
CA THR A 74 -9.15 31.70 -55.83
C THR A 74 -8.87 31.17 -54.41
N ALA A 75 -9.91 30.81 -53.66
CA ALA A 75 -9.80 30.16 -52.35
C ALA A 75 -9.45 28.66 -52.43
N GLY A 76 -9.77 27.97 -53.52
CA GLY A 76 -9.52 26.53 -53.69
C GLY A 76 -8.03 26.16 -53.78
N GLY A 77 -7.20 27.04 -54.36
CA GLY A 77 -5.76 26.81 -54.50
C GLY A 77 -5.01 26.76 -53.16
N ILE A 78 -5.43 27.55 -52.16
CA ILE A 78 -4.79 27.57 -50.83
C ILE A 78 -5.11 26.27 -50.07
N ILE A 79 -6.32 25.75 -50.23
CA ILE A 79 -6.78 24.51 -49.57
C ILE A 79 -6.02 23.30 -50.12
N ALA A 80 -5.81 23.24 -51.44
CA ALA A 80 -5.02 22.17 -52.08
C ALA A 80 -3.57 22.14 -51.57
N LEU A 81 -2.91 23.30 -51.47
CA LEU A 81 -1.53 23.38 -50.95
C LEU A 81 -1.43 22.94 -49.48
N LEU A 82 -2.42 23.29 -48.66
CA LEU A 82 -2.44 22.88 -47.26
C LEU A 82 -2.60 21.35 -47.13
N LYS A 83 -3.46 20.74 -47.96
CA LYS A 83 -3.68 19.29 -48.03
C LYS A 83 -2.39 18.56 -48.39
N ASP A 84 -1.64 19.03 -49.38
CA ASP A 84 -0.36 18.43 -49.77
C ASP A 84 0.71 18.51 -48.67
N ILE A 85 0.77 19.62 -47.92
CA ILE A 85 1.68 19.75 -46.78
C ILE A 85 1.33 18.73 -45.69
N PHE A 86 0.06 18.55 -45.36
CA PHE A 86 -0.38 17.56 -44.37
C PHE A 86 -0.10 16.13 -44.82
N ILE A 87 -0.36 15.81 -46.10
CA ILE A 87 -0.06 14.49 -46.66
C ILE A 87 1.45 14.23 -46.62
N GLY A 88 2.26 15.20 -47.02
CA GLY A 88 3.72 15.12 -46.95
C GLY A 88 4.23 14.89 -45.53
N MET A 89 3.64 15.57 -44.55
CA MET A 89 3.98 15.41 -43.13
C MET A 89 3.64 14.00 -42.62
N MET A 90 2.46 13.47 -42.97
CA MET A 90 2.05 12.13 -42.57
C MET A 90 2.92 11.05 -43.22
N ILE A 91 3.25 11.19 -44.50
CA ILE A 91 4.18 10.30 -45.20
C ILE A 91 5.56 10.37 -44.54
N GLY A 92 6.02 11.56 -44.16
CA GLY A 92 7.27 11.76 -43.42
C GLY A 92 7.29 10.99 -42.10
N ILE A 93 6.26 11.14 -41.27
CA ILE A 93 6.14 10.44 -39.96
C ILE A 93 6.12 8.93 -40.16
N VAL A 94 5.37 8.42 -41.14
CA VAL A 94 5.31 6.99 -41.46
C VAL A 94 6.67 6.49 -41.94
N CYS A 95 7.36 7.23 -42.81
CA CYS A 95 8.68 6.88 -43.32
C CYS A 95 9.71 6.78 -42.17
N VAL A 96 9.76 7.77 -41.28
CA VAL A 96 10.64 7.74 -40.10
C VAL A 96 10.30 6.56 -39.19
N SER A 97 9.01 6.27 -38.97
CA SER A 97 8.58 5.13 -38.16
C SER A 97 9.02 3.78 -38.76
N VAL A 98 8.93 3.64 -40.08
CA VAL A 98 9.41 2.45 -40.81
C VAL A 98 10.92 2.31 -40.72
N LEU A 99 11.68 3.41 -40.84
CA LEU A 99 13.14 3.39 -40.67
C LEU A 99 13.54 2.92 -39.26
N VAL A 100 12.88 3.42 -38.21
CA VAL A 100 13.11 2.97 -36.83
C VAL A 100 12.76 1.48 -36.66
N PHE A 101 11.69 1.01 -37.30
CA PHE A 101 11.32 -0.40 -37.25
C PHE A 101 12.36 -1.30 -37.97
N LEU A 102 12.88 -0.87 -39.12
CA LEU A 102 13.91 -1.58 -39.86
C LEU A 102 15.26 -1.61 -39.12
N ASP A 103 15.59 -0.54 -38.40
CA ASP A 103 16.75 -0.47 -37.49
C ASP A 103 16.58 -1.46 -36.33
N HIS A 104 15.40 -1.51 -35.69
CA HIS A 104 15.11 -2.49 -34.63
C HIS A 104 15.17 -3.94 -35.14
N LYS A 105 14.85 -4.19 -36.41
CA LYS A 105 14.97 -5.52 -37.04
C LYS A 105 16.36 -5.82 -37.57
N ASN A 106 17.30 -4.88 -37.43
CA ASN A 106 18.69 -5.02 -37.83
C ASN A 106 18.86 -5.26 -39.35
N VAL A 107 17.91 -4.80 -40.17
CA VAL A 107 17.93 -4.97 -41.63
C VAL A 107 18.78 -3.88 -42.28
N ILE A 108 18.75 -2.67 -41.74
CA ILE A 108 19.62 -1.56 -42.12
C ILE A 108 20.54 -1.29 -40.94
N HIS A 109 21.83 -1.61 -41.10
CA HIS A 109 22.82 -1.48 -40.04
C HIS A 109 23.32 -0.03 -39.97
N MET A 110 22.54 0.85 -39.33
CA MET A 110 23.00 2.21 -39.08
C MET A 110 23.99 2.19 -37.91
N GLN A 111 25.29 2.17 -38.21
CA GLN A 111 26.34 2.28 -37.19
C GLN A 111 26.15 3.51 -36.27
N SER A 112 25.52 4.57 -36.77
CA SER A 112 25.14 5.76 -36.00
C SER A 112 24.13 5.46 -34.89
N ALA A 113 23.17 4.56 -35.09
CA ALA A 113 22.16 4.20 -34.09
C ALA A 113 22.77 3.42 -32.92
N HIS A 114 23.71 2.52 -33.21
CA HIS A 114 24.48 1.82 -32.18
C HIS A 114 25.32 2.77 -31.34
N ASN A 115 26.05 3.70 -31.98
CA ASN A 115 26.85 4.70 -31.28
C ASN A 115 25.97 5.63 -30.43
N TYR A 116 24.81 6.06 -30.93
CA TYR A 116 23.86 6.86 -30.15
C TYR A 116 23.33 6.09 -28.95
N ARG A 117 22.97 4.81 -29.13
CA ARG A 117 22.49 3.96 -28.04
C ARG A 117 23.55 3.72 -26.98
N GLU A 118 24.79 3.46 -27.38
CA GLU A 118 25.92 3.29 -26.46
C GLU A 118 26.22 4.58 -25.71
N MET A 119 26.21 5.74 -26.40
CA MET A 119 26.35 7.05 -25.76
C MET A 119 25.21 7.36 -24.79
N ALA A 120 23.96 7.02 -25.15
CA ALA A 120 22.81 7.18 -24.28
C ALA A 120 22.91 6.28 -23.03
N PHE A 121 23.39 5.04 -23.18
CA PHE A 121 23.64 4.17 -22.03
C PHE A 121 24.82 4.64 -21.18
N ALA A 122 25.90 5.15 -21.80
CA ALA A 122 27.02 5.75 -21.09
C ALA A 122 26.57 6.98 -20.29
N MET A 123 25.74 7.83 -20.89
CA MET A 123 25.15 9.00 -20.23
C MET A 123 24.20 8.62 -19.09
N LEU A 124 23.39 7.56 -19.25
CA LEU A 124 22.53 7.06 -18.18
C LEU A 124 23.29 6.27 -17.10
N SER A 125 24.52 5.83 -17.38
CA SER A 125 25.40 5.17 -16.42
C SER A 125 26.13 6.15 -15.50
N ASP A 126 26.23 7.42 -15.90
CA ASP A 126 26.80 8.48 -15.09
C ASP A 126 25.86 8.86 -13.93
N PRO A 127 26.29 8.74 -12.65
CA PRO A 127 25.44 9.00 -11.50
C PRO A 127 24.86 10.41 -11.44
N GLU A 128 25.59 11.45 -11.89
CA GLU A 128 25.11 12.84 -11.84
C GLU A 128 23.96 13.05 -12.82
N THR A 129 24.12 12.56 -14.05
CA THR A 129 23.06 12.62 -15.06
C THR A 129 21.85 11.80 -14.62
N ARG A 130 22.07 10.60 -14.06
CA ARG A 130 20.97 9.76 -13.57
C ARG A 130 20.19 10.47 -12.48
N GLN A 131 20.85 11.07 -11.49
CA GLN A 131 20.19 11.79 -10.42
C GLN A 131 19.35 12.96 -10.95
N SER A 132 19.87 13.73 -11.90
CA SER A 132 19.12 14.83 -12.53
C SER A 132 17.86 14.34 -13.25
N VAL A 133 17.93 13.20 -13.94
CA VAL A 133 16.77 12.59 -14.60
C VAL A 133 15.80 11.99 -13.57
N GLU A 134 16.28 11.38 -12.49
CA GLU A 134 15.42 10.87 -11.40
C GLU A 134 14.63 12.01 -10.73
N GLU A 135 15.29 13.13 -10.45
CA GLU A 135 14.67 14.31 -9.84
C GLU A 135 13.65 14.98 -10.76
N SER A 136 13.95 15.07 -12.06
CA SER A 136 13.07 15.73 -13.04
C SER A 136 11.90 14.87 -13.51
N SER A 137 12.06 13.54 -13.56
CA SER A 137 11.01 12.62 -14.05
C SER A 137 10.19 11.97 -12.94
N GLY A 138 10.66 12.02 -11.69
CA GLY A 138 10.07 11.27 -10.58
C GLY A 138 10.17 9.75 -10.73
N LEU A 139 10.93 9.26 -11.72
CA LEU A 139 11.20 7.84 -11.92
C LEU A 139 12.52 7.49 -11.22
N LYS A 140 12.55 6.38 -10.49
CA LYS A 140 13.78 5.86 -9.88
C LYS A 140 14.40 4.82 -10.78
N PHE A 141 15.61 5.07 -11.30
CA PHE A 141 16.30 4.05 -12.08
C PHE A 141 16.94 3.03 -11.13
N MET A 142 16.69 1.76 -11.41
CA MET A 142 17.27 0.66 -10.65
C MET A 142 18.14 -0.17 -11.58
N THR A 143 19.29 -0.63 -11.09
CA THR A 143 20.11 -1.59 -11.84
C THR A 143 19.32 -2.88 -12.05
N VAL A 144 19.64 -3.62 -13.12
CA VAL A 144 18.95 -4.88 -13.44
C VAL A 144 19.06 -5.88 -12.28
N GLU A 145 20.21 -5.94 -11.62
CA GLU A 145 20.43 -6.78 -10.44
C GLU A 145 19.52 -6.38 -9.28
N HIS A 146 19.42 -5.09 -8.98
CA HIS A 146 18.55 -4.60 -7.92
C HIS A 146 17.07 -4.82 -8.25
N TYR A 147 16.69 -4.66 -9.51
CA TYR A 147 15.33 -4.98 -9.99
C TYR A 147 15.01 -6.47 -9.83
N GLN A 148 15.93 -7.36 -10.20
CA GLN A 148 15.73 -8.81 -10.06
C GLN A 148 15.64 -9.23 -8.59
N SER A 149 16.52 -8.70 -7.74
CA SER A 149 16.49 -8.91 -6.29
C SER A 149 15.15 -8.47 -5.68
N LYS A 150 14.69 -7.27 -6.01
CA LYS A 150 13.39 -6.74 -5.56
C LYS A 150 12.22 -7.54 -6.09
N THR A 151 12.28 -7.99 -7.34
CA THR A 151 11.25 -8.86 -7.92
C THR A 151 11.21 -10.23 -7.22
N ALA A 152 12.35 -10.80 -6.85
CA ALA A 152 12.42 -12.04 -6.09
C ALA A 152 11.85 -11.87 -4.67
N GLU A 153 12.16 -10.75 -4.01
CA GLU A 153 11.58 -10.35 -2.73
C GLU A 153 10.06 -10.25 -2.83
N ILE A 154 9.54 -9.49 -3.82
CA ILE A 154 8.11 -9.34 -4.11
C ILE A 154 7.43 -10.71 -4.32
N LYS A 155 8.06 -11.61 -5.08
CA LYS A 155 7.54 -12.96 -5.34
C LYS A 155 7.50 -13.84 -4.08
N SER A 156 8.28 -13.54 -3.05
CA SER A 156 8.28 -14.30 -1.79
C SER A 156 7.16 -13.89 -0.83
N PHE A 157 6.63 -12.65 -0.93
CA PHE A 157 5.61 -12.15 -0.02
C PHE A 157 4.29 -12.94 -0.03
N PRO A 158 3.75 -13.42 -1.18
CA PRO A 158 2.52 -14.21 -1.17
C PRO A 158 2.58 -15.42 -0.24
N ALA A 159 3.72 -16.13 -0.19
CA ALA A 159 3.90 -17.27 0.70
C ALA A 159 3.93 -16.84 2.18
N GLN A 160 4.59 -15.71 2.49
CA GLN A 160 4.60 -15.15 3.84
C GLN A 160 3.21 -14.68 4.28
N ILE A 161 2.45 -14.06 3.38
CA ILE A 161 1.07 -13.61 3.64
C ILE A 161 0.16 -14.81 3.95
N VAL A 162 0.30 -15.92 3.23
CA VAL A 162 -0.47 -17.14 3.53
C VAL A 162 -0.14 -17.66 4.92
N LYS A 163 1.14 -17.73 5.29
CA LYS A 163 1.59 -18.16 6.63
C LYS A 163 1.07 -17.24 7.74
N ILE A 164 1.10 -15.92 7.54
CA ILE A 164 0.55 -14.95 8.50
C ILE A 164 -0.96 -15.12 8.64
N LYS A 165 -1.70 -15.30 7.54
CA LYS A 165 -3.14 -15.57 7.57
C LYS A 165 -3.49 -16.87 8.31
N GLU A 166 -2.68 -17.92 8.15
CA GLU A 166 -2.87 -19.16 8.89
C GLU A 166 -2.63 -18.98 10.40
N ASN A 167 -1.61 -18.21 10.78
CA ASN A 167 -1.36 -17.89 12.19
C ASN A 167 -2.48 -17.04 12.78
N MET A 168 -2.98 -16.02 12.06
CA MET A 168 -4.12 -15.21 12.49
C MET A 168 -5.36 -16.08 12.76
N LYS A 169 -5.68 -17.02 11.86
CA LYS A 169 -6.80 -17.94 12.08
C LYS A 169 -6.63 -18.82 13.33
N LYS A 170 -5.40 -19.21 13.67
CA LYS A 170 -5.11 -19.94 14.91
C LYS A 170 -5.34 -19.05 16.12
N TYR A 171 -4.84 -17.82 16.11
CA TYR A 171 -5.08 -16.87 17.19
C TYR A 171 -6.56 -16.55 17.38
N ASP A 172 -7.33 -16.41 16.30
CA ASP A 172 -8.79 -16.22 16.39
C ASP A 172 -9.47 -17.41 17.07
N ALA A 173 -9.07 -18.63 16.72
CA ALA A 173 -9.60 -19.85 17.35
C ALA A 173 -9.23 -19.93 18.84
N ASP A 174 -7.97 -19.65 19.18
CA ASP A 174 -7.48 -19.64 20.56
C ASP A 174 -8.19 -18.55 21.40
N MET A 175 -8.44 -17.37 20.82
CA MET A 175 -9.20 -16.29 21.47
C MET A 175 -10.65 -16.70 21.75
N VAL A 176 -11.29 -17.44 20.85
CA VAL A 176 -12.65 -17.97 21.08
C VAL A 176 -12.66 -19.00 22.21
N VAL A 177 -11.65 -19.87 22.30
CA VAL A 177 -11.53 -20.85 23.40
C VAL A 177 -11.28 -20.13 24.72
N ALA A 178 -10.29 -19.23 24.78
CA ALA A 178 -9.96 -18.46 25.97
C ALA A 178 -11.16 -17.63 26.47
N LYS A 179 -11.94 -17.04 25.56
CA LYS A 179 -13.17 -16.32 25.91
C LYS A 179 -14.22 -17.23 26.54
N LYS A 180 -14.40 -18.44 26.00
CA LYS A 180 -15.33 -19.43 26.58
C LYS A 180 -14.90 -19.89 27.97
N GLU A 181 -13.60 -20.14 28.17
CA GLU A 181 -13.06 -20.49 29.48
C GLU A 181 -13.24 -19.36 30.49
N TYR A 182 -12.99 -18.12 30.06
CA TYR A 182 -13.25 -16.93 30.88
C TYR A 182 -14.72 -16.82 31.26
N GLU A 183 -15.64 -16.96 30.30
CA GLU A 183 -17.09 -16.92 30.56
C GLU A 183 -17.55 -18.04 31.50
N ALA A 184 -16.90 -19.21 31.46
CA ALA A 184 -17.17 -20.32 32.37
C ALA A 184 -16.68 -20.06 33.81
N ILE A 185 -15.54 -19.40 33.98
CA ILE A 185 -14.94 -19.11 35.30
C ILE A 185 -15.52 -17.83 35.92
N LYS A 186 -15.98 -16.89 35.11
CA LYS A 186 -16.55 -15.61 35.54
C LYS A 186 -17.59 -15.72 36.67
N PRO A 187 -18.61 -16.61 36.63
CA PRO A 187 -19.59 -16.69 37.72
C PRO A 187 -18.97 -17.10 39.05
N ASP A 188 -18.01 -18.02 39.04
CA ASP A 188 -17.31 -18.46 40.25
C ASP A 188 -16.42 -17.35 40.80
N TYR A 189 -15.74 -16.63 39.90
CA TYR A 189 -14.98 -15.44 40.26
C TYR A 189 -15.88 -14.37 40.90
N ASP A 190 -16.96 -13.98 40.24
CA ASP A 190 -17.90 -12.96 40.73
C ASP A 190 -18.48 -13.35 42.11
N LYS A 191 -18.75 -14.65 42.32
CA LYS A 191 -19.20 -15.19 43.61
C LYS A 191 -18.13 -15.07 44.70
N LEU A 192 -16.87 -15.36 44.38
CA LEU A 192 -15.74 -15.19 45.31
C LEU A 192 -15.51 -13.72 45.65
N VAL A 193 -15.58 -12.81 44.66
CA VAL A 193 -15.41 -11.37 44.89
C VAL A 193 -16.52 -10.81 45.78
N ALA A 194 -17.74 -11.30 45.61
CA ALA A 194 -18.89 -10.90 46.43
C ALA A 194 -18.90 -11.51 47.83
N ASP A 195 -18.01 -12.46 48.14
CA ASP A 195 -17.96 -13.11 49.44
C ASP A 195 -17.57 -12.11 50.55
N PRO A 196 -18.45 -11.83 51.53
CA PRO A 196 -18.15 -10.93 52.64
C PRO A 196 -16.94 -11.36 53.46
N LEU A 197 -16.56 -12.64 53.43
CA LEU A 197 -15.39 -13.16 54.15
C LEU A 197 -14.06 -12.56 53.66
N LEU A 198 -13.98 -12.10 52.41
CA LEU A 198 -12.78 -11.44 51.89
C LEU A 198 -12.63 -9.99 52.40
N GLY A 199 -13.71 -9.39 52.92
CA GLY A 199 -13.69 -8.01 53.42
C GLY A 199 -13.34 -6.96 52.37
N LEU A 200 -13.47 -7.27 51.06
CA LEU A 200 -13.14 -6.37 49.95
C LEU A 200 -13.96 -5.06 49.99
N ASP A 201 -15.16 -5.12 50.56
CA ASP A 201 -16.05 -3.99 50.83
C ASP A 201 -15.46 -2.97 51.81
N LYS A 202 -14.58 -3.43 52.71
CA LYS A 202 -13.87 -2.61 53.70
C LYS A 202 -12.69 -1.85 53.11
N PHE A 203 -12.28 -2.13 51.87
CA PHE A 203 -11.23 -1.36 51.22
C PHE A 203 -11.69 0.09 50.96
N CYS A 204 -10.88 1.06 51.39
CA CYS A 204 -11.12 2.49 51.21
C CYS A 204 -10.19 3.07 50.15
N GLY A 205 -10.62 3.08 48.89
CA GLY A 205 -9.80 3.60 47.78
C GLY A 205 -9.48 5.10 47.87
N GLU A 206 -10.40 5.88 48.46
CA GLU A 206 -10.29 7.33 48.61
C GLU A 206 -9.49 7.75 49.86
N CYS A 207 -9.23 6.84 50.79
CA CYS A 207 -8.51 7.15 52.02
C CYS A 207 -7.09 7.67 51.72
N SER A 208 -6.66 8.66 52.51
CA SER A 208 -5.35 9.29 52.34
C SER A 208 -4.23 8.34 52.75
N TRP A 209 -3.33 8.05 51.81
CA TRP A 209 -2.10 7.32 52.04
C TRP A 209 -0.93 8.33 52.12
N GLN A 210 -0.31 8.43 53.29
CA GLN A 210 0.82 9.34 53.58
C GLN A 210 0.56 10.82 53.26
N GLY A 211 -0.71 11.27 53.29
CA GLY A 211 -1.08 12.69 53.16
C GLY A 211 -0.90 13.31 51.76
N LYS A 212 -0.34 12.56 50.79
CA LYS A 212 -0.03 13.07 49.44
C LYS A 212 -0.76 12.35 48.33
N THR A 213 -1.30 11.17 48.59
CA THR A 213 -1.98 10.35 47.58
C THR A 213 -3.07 9.50 48.24
N ASN A 214 -3.85 8.78 47.45
CA ASN A 214 -4.93 7.92 47.94
C ASN A 214 -4.56 6.43 47.82
N CYS A 215 -5.30 5.58 48.51
CA CYS A 215 -5.07 4.14 48.49
C CYS A 215 -5.29 3.53 47.10
N ASN A 216 -6.15 4.11 46.24
CA ASN A 216 -6.30 3.68 44.84
C ASN A 216 -5.06 3.91 43.98
N ALA A 217 -4.43 5.09 44.06
CA ALA A 217 -3.19 5.36 43.33
C ALA A 217 -2.05 4.46 43.82
N ARG A 218 -2.02 4.15 45.12
CA ARG A 218 -1.09 3.17 45.67
C ARG A 218 -1.40 1.75 45.18
N LEU A 219 -2.68 1.38 45.06
CA LEU A 219 -3.11 0.09 44.51
C LEU A 219 -2.65 -0.06 43.07
N SER A 220 -2.89 0.93 42.21
CA SER A 220 -2.39 0.93 40.82
C SER A 220 -0.88 0.79 40.77
N TYR A 221 -0.15 1.52 41.61
CA TYR A 221 1.31 1.37 41.71
C TYR A 221 1.75 -0.04 42.11
N VAL A 222 1.04 -0.68 43.04
CA VAL A 222 1.35 -2.06 43.47
C VAL A 222 1.05 -3.06 42.36
N MET A 223 -0.08 -2.89 41.65
CA MET A 223 -0.42 -3.71 40.49
C MET A 223 0.64 -3.58 39.40
N ASP A 224 1.02 -2.36 39.02
CA ASP A 224 1.99 -2.11 37.95
C ASP A 224 3.41 -2.57 38.34
N LYS A 225 3.84 -2.28 39.57
CA LYS A 225 5.20 -2.59 40.02
C LYS A 225 5.42 -4.08 40.28
N TYR A 226 4.42 -4.77 40.81
CA TYR A 226 4.56 -6.16 41.23
C TYR A 226 3.79 -7.15 40.35
N ASN A 227 3.12 -6.68 39.31
CA ASN A 227 2.29 -7.47 38.39
C ASN A 227 1.31 -8.39 39.13
N LYS A 228 0.68 -7.86 40.18
CA LYS A 228 -0.28 -8.58 41.02
C LYS A 228 -1.70 -8.27 40.60
N ALA A 229 -2.58 -9.26 40.75
CA ALA A 229 -4.02 -9.07 40.55
C ALA A 229 -4.58 -8.03 41.53
N GLU A 230 -5.63 -7.31 41.11
CA GLU A 230 -6.23 -6.23 41.89
C GLU A 230 -6.70 -6.70 43.27
N ILE A 231 -7.36 -7.86 43.34
CA ILE A 231 -7.90 -8.43 44.58
C ILE A 231 -6.77 -8.77 45.56
N GLU A 232 -5.74 -9.48 45.10
CA GLU A 232 -4.59 -9.82 45.93
C GLU A 232 -3.90 -8.56 46.44
N SER A 233 -3.78 -7.54 45.59
CA SER A 233 -3.19 -6.26 45.93
C SER A 233 -4.02 -5.50 46.97
N LYS A 234 -5.35 -5.49 46.84
CA LYS A 234 -6.27 -4.92 47.84
C LYS A 234 -6.12 -5.62 49.19
N LEU A 235 -6.15 -6.96 49.21
CA LEU A 235 -6.00 -7.74 50.44
C LEU A 235 -4.64 -7.50 51.10
N SER A 236 -3.55 -7.51 50.33
CA SER A 236 -2.20 -7.21 50.80
C SER A 236 -2.08 -5.80 51.37
N MET A 237 -2.71 -4.81 50.73
CA MET A 237 -2.74 -3.44 51.22
C MET A 237 -3.55 -3.30 52.49
N MET A 238 -4.72 -3.93 52.58
CA MET A 238 -5.53 -3.90 53.81
C MET A 238 -4.80 -4.55 54.98
N ALA A 239 -4.05 -5.64 54.74
CA ALA A 239 -3.27 -6.31 55.77
C ALA A 239 -2.05 -5.49 56.25
N SER A 240 -1.42 -4.74 55.36
CA SER A 240 -0.19 -3.98 55.66
C SER A 240 -0.42 -2.52 56.04
N LEU A 241 -1.55 -1.93 55.63
CA LEU A 241 -1.84 -0.51 55.73
C LEU A 241 -3.26 -0.30 56.30
N PRO A 242 -3.43 -0.23 57.63
CA PRO A 242 -4.74 -0.08 58.26
C PRO A 242 -5.46 1.22 57.86
N GLN A 243 -4.73 2.24 57.39
CA GLN A 243 -5.30 3.49 56.87
C GLN A 243 -6.10 3.32 55.56
N CYS A 244 -5.92 2.20 54.85
CA CYS A 244 -6.67 1.88 53.63
C CYS A 244 -7.92 1.01 53.91
N VAL A 245 -8.27 0.82 55.18
CA VAL A 245 -9.49 0.13 55.62
C VAL A 245 -10.50 1.18 56.07
N LYS A 246 -11.75 1.09 55.61
CA LYS A 246 -12.86 1.93 56.08
C LYS A 246 -13.01 1.74 57.58
N LYS A 247 -13.04 2.84 58.33
CA LYS A 247 -13.39 2.82 59.75
C LYS A 247 -14.90 2.74 59.85
N GLU A 248 -15.41 1.64 60.39
CA GLU A 248 -16.81 1.50 60.80
C GLU A 248 -17.18 2.52 61.89
#